data_AF-A0A1I7Y2P4-F1
#
_entry.id   AF-A0A1I7Y2P4-F1
#
_cell.length_a   1.000
_cell.length_b   1.000
_cell.length_c   1.000
_cell.angle_alpha   90.00
_cell.angle_beta   90.00
_cell.angle_gamma   90.00
#
_symmetry.space_group_name_H-M   'P 1'
#
loop_
_entity.id
_entity.type
_entity.pdbx_description
1 polymer ?
#
loop_
_entity_poly.entity_id
_entity_poly.type
_entity_poly.pdbx_seq_one_letter_code
_entity_poly.pdbx_strand_id
1 'polypeptide(L)'
;MDVDGAPSFSKHLVDLKGDLNCLAEIPKVLLGRSNHTFPAVILGIVDKQKPFSEEKAKKLRSLRDRLQQQLTELLGDDGILLFPSFPTPAPFHHQPLLTPFNFAYTALWNTLALPVVECPMGLNDDGVPVGVQAIGAPNSDNLLIGVATDLEEGFGGWKPLQNPQPSMNHF
;
A
#
# COMPACT_ATOMS: atom_id res chain seq x y z
N MET A 1 6.48 -12.51 -3.06
CA MET A 1 6.14 -13.89 -3.44
C MET A 1 7.17 -14.28 -4.48
N ASP A 2 8.08 -15.18 -4.15
CA ASP A 2 8.96 -15.77 -5.17
C ASP A 2 8.09 -16.73 -5.98
N VAL A 3 7.50 -16.22 -7.05
CA VAL A 3 6.84 -17.06 -8.05
C VAL A 3 7.94 -17.55 -8.97
N ASP A 4 8.16 -18.86 -8.99
CA ASP A 4 9.21 -19.44 -9.82
C ASP A 4 9.03 -19.01 -11.28
N GLY A 5 10.09 -18.44 -11.86
CA GLY A 5 10.09 -17.95 -13.24
C GLY A 5 9.54 -16.53 -13.43
N ALA A 6 9.05 -15.85 -12.39
CA ALA A 6 8.64 -14.44 -12.52
C ALA A 6 9.85 -13.54 -12.85
N PRO A 7 9.69 -12.55 -13.76
CA PRO A 7 10.73 -11.57 -14.02
C PRO A 7 11.05 -10.74 -12.76
N SER A 8 12.33 -10.43 -12.53
CA SER A 8 12.71 -9.49 -11.48
C SER A 8 12.21 -8.08 -11.79
N PHE A 9 12.04 -7.27 -10.75
CA PHE A 9 11.62 -5.88 -10.86
C PHE A 9 12.54 -5.07 -11.79
N SER A 10 13.85 -5.35 -11.79
CA SER A 10 14.81 -4.72 -12.71
C SER A 10 14.51 -4.94 -14.20
N LYS A 11 13.85 -6.06 -14.56
CA LYS A 11 13.40 -6.31 -15.94
C LYS A 11 12.13 -5.53 -16.25
N HIS A 12 11.24 -5.38 -15.26
CA HIS A 12 10.05 -4.54 -15.39
C HIS A 12 10.40 -3.08 -15.64
N LEU A 13 11.50 -2.58 -15.06
CA LEU A 13 11.97 -1.20 -15.28
C LEU A 13 12.36 -0.90 -16.73
N VAL A 14 12.57 -1.92 -17.57
CA VAL A 14 12.94 -1.77 -18.98
C VAL A 14 11.95 -2.48 -19.91
N ASP A 15 10.67 -2.50 -19.54
CA ASP A 15 9.56 -3.11 -20.30
C ASP A 15 9.82 -4.58 -20.68
N LEU A 16 10.53 -5.33 -19.84
CA LEU A 16 10.93 -6.72 -20.09
C LEU A 16 11.81 -6.93 -21.33
N LYS A 17 12.33 -5.85 -21.94
CA LYS A 17 13.22 -5.90 -23.12
C LYS A 17 14.68 -6.17 -22.76
N GLY A 18 15.00 -6.24 -21.47
CA GLY A 18 16.34 -6.48 -20.95
C GLY A 18 16.34 -6.60 -19.43
N ASP A 19 17.51 -6.40 -18.81
CA ASP A 19 17.68 -6.34 -17.37
C ASP A 19 18.48 -5.08 -17.00
N LEU A 20 17.86 -4.20 -16.22
CA LEU A 20 18.51 -2.97 -15.77
C LEU A 20 19.64 -3.28 -14.78
N ASN A 21 20.83 -2.74 -15.03
CA ASN A 21 21.89 -2.74 -14.03
C ASN A 21 21.61 -1.65 -12.98
N CYS A 22 20.82 -1.99 -11.97
CA CYS A 22 20.39 -1.05 -10.94
C CYS A 22 21.56 -0.43 -10.15
N LEU A 23 22.66 -1.16 -9.92
CA LEU A 23 23.86 -0.60 -9.25
C LEU A 23 24.52 0.49 -10.09
N ALA A 24 24.58 0.31 -11.41
CA ALA A 24 25.11 1.31 -12.34
C ALA A 24 24.16 2.51 -12.54
N GLU A 25 22.88 2.36 -12.20
CA GLU A 25 21.89 3.46 -12.25
C GLU A 25 21.97 4.42 -11.05
N ILE A 26 22.46 3.97 -9.88
CA ILE A 26 22.60 4.80 -8.68
C ILE A 26 23.26 6.17 -8.96
N PRO A 27 24.45 6.25 -9.58
CA PRO A 27 25.08 7.54 -9.86
C PRO A 27 24.27 8.39 -10.86
N LYS A 28 23.56 7.77 -11.81
CA LYS A 28 22.72 8.50 -12.77
C LYS A 28 21.51 9.13 -12.09
N VAL A 29 20.90 8.43 -11.14
CA VAL A 29 19.80 8.96 -10.34
C VAL A 29 20.25 10.16 -9.51
N LEU A 30 21.40 10.04 -8.81
CA LEU A 30 21.94 11.13 -8.00
C LEU A 30 22.34 12.36 -8.84
N LEU A 31 22.71 12.16 -10.10
CA LEU A 31 23.03 13.22 -11.05
C LEU A 31 21.81 13.73 -11.86
N GLY A 32 20.59 13.21 -11.60
CA GLY A 32 19.38 13.60 -12.34
C GLY A 32 19.36 13.17 -13.81
N ARG A 33 20.18 12.19 -14.19
CA ARG A 33 20.34 11.68 -15.57
C ARG A 33 19.68 10.32 -15.81
N SER A 34 19.11 9.69 -14.77
CA SER A 34 18.40 8.43 -14.90
C SER A 34 16.97 8.66 -15.37
N ASN A 35 16.45 7.75 -16.17
CA ASN A 35 15.01 7.68 -16.52
C ASN A 35 14.19 6.97 -15.43
N HIS A 36 14.83 6.56 -14.32
CA HIS A 36 14.20 5.84 -13.22
C HIS A 36 14.31 6.65 -11.92
N THR A 37 13.32 6.48 -11.05
CA THR A 37 13.32 7.11 -9.73
C THR A 37 14.24 6.36 -8.77
N PHE A 38 14.77 7.06 -7.76
CA PHE A 38 15.61 6.45 -6.73
C PHE A 38 14.95 5.23 -6.06
N PRO A 39 13.68 5.30 -5.59
CA PRO A 39 13.03 4.14 -4.97
C PRO A 39 12.91 2.94 -5.92
N ALA A 40 12.67 3.18 -7.21
CA ALA A 40 12.57 2.11 -8.20
C ALA A 40 13.91 1.37 -8.40
N VAL A 41 15.02 2.11 -8.48
CA VAL A 41 16.36 1.53 -8.59
C VAL A 41 16.71 0.72 -7.35
N ILE A 42 16.42 1.24 -6.15
CA ILE A 42 16.65 0.52 -4.89
C ILE A 42 15.80 -0.75 -4.82
N LEU A 43 14.51 -0.68 -5.18
CA LEU A 43 13.65 -1.85 -5.21
C LEU A 43 14.19 -2.92 -6.17
N GLY A 44 14.71 -2.53 -7.34
CA GLY A 44 15.34 -3.48 -8.28
C GLY A 44 16.58 -4.18 -7.74
N ILE A 45 17.31 -3.55 -6.81
CA ILE A 45 18.45 -4.17 -6.11
C ILE A 45 17.96 -5.14 -5.03
N VAL A 46 16.95 -4.73 -4.25
CA VAL A 46 16.41 -5.51 -3.13
C VAL A 46 15.65 -6.75 -3.63
N ASP A 47 14.91 -6.63 -4.72
CA ASP A 47 14.09 -7.71 -5.29
C ASP A 47 14.91 -8.92 -5.73
N LYS A 48 16.17 -8.73 -6.12
CA LYS A 48 17.09 -9.83 -6.48
C LYS A 48 17.63 -10.58 -5.25
N GLN A 49 17.39 -10.09 -4.05
CA GLN A 49 17.90 -10.69 -2.82
C GLN A 49 16.86 -11.65 -2.23
N LYS A 50 17.33 -12.72 -1.60
CA LYS A 50 16.50 -13.56 -0.73
C LYS A 50 16.74 -13.12 0.72
N PRO A 51 15.92 -12.20 1.27
CA PRO A 51 16.18 -11.59 2.58
C PRO A 51 16.02 -12.56 3.76
N PHE A 52 15.45 -13.74 3.53
CA PHE A 52 15.16 -14.72 4.58
C PHE A 52 15.69 -16.10 4.20
N SER A 53 16.21 -16.82 5.20
CA SER A 53 16.47 -18.26 5.05
C SER A 53 15.16 -19.02 4.82
N GLU A 54 15.24 -20.21 4.22
CA GLU A 54 14.06 -21.06 4.01
C GLU A 54 13.30 -21.37 5.30
N GLU A 55 14.03 -21.56 6.41
CA GLU A 55 13.43 -21.76 7.74
C GLU A 55 12.62 -20.55 8.19
N LYS A 56 13.22 -19.35 8.09
CA LYS A 56 12.53 -18.10 8.47
C LYS A 56 11.34 -17.81 7.55
N ALA A 57 11.48 -18.07 6.25
CA ALA A 57 10.39 -17.94 5.29
C ALA A 57 9.23 -18.91 5.59
N LYS A 58 9.51 -20.17 5.93
CA LYS A 58 8.50 -21.13 6.39
C LYS A 58 7.78 -20.67 7.66
N LYS A 59 8.52 -20.15 8.65
CA LYS A 59 7.93 -19.59 9.87
C LYS A 59 7.01 -18.40 9.58
N LEU A 60 7.43 -17.48 8.72
CA LEU A 60 6.61 -16.32 8.33
C LEU A 60 5.33 -16.74 7.57
N ARG A 61 5.43 -17.73 6.68
CA ARG A 61 4.27 -18.32 6.00
C ARG A 61 3.27 -18.92 7.00
N SER A 62 3.75 -19.71 7.96
CA SER A 62 2.89 -20.28 9.02
C SER A 62 2.22 -19.21 9.88
N LEU A 63 2.93 -18.12 10.22
CA LEU A 63 2.34 -17.00 10.97
C LEU A 63 1.26 -16.27 10.17
N ARG A 64 1.50 -16.03 8.89
CA ARG A 64 0.50 -15.46 7.97
C ARG A 64 -0.74 -16.35 7.90
N ASP A 65 -0.56 -17.65 7.64
CA ASP A 65 -1.69 -18.58 7.47
C ASP A 65 -2.53 -18.66 8.74
N ARG A 66 -1.88 -18.69 9.92
CA ARG A 66 -2.56 -18.64 11.21
C ARG A 66 -3.33 -17.33 11.40
N LEU A 67 -2.72 -16.18 11.09
CA LEU A 67 -3.38 -14.88 11.24
C LEU A 67 -4.57 -14.74 10.29
N GLN A 68 -4.43 -15.20 9.04
CA GLN A 68 -5.51 -15.22 8.05
C GLN A 68 -6.68 -16.05 8.57
N GLN A 69 -6.41 -17.25 9.11
CA GLN A 69 -7.44 -18.10 9.70
C GLN A 69 -8.14 -17.41 10.88
N GLN A 70 -7.37 -16.86 11.82
CA GLN A 70 -7.93 -16.19 13.01
C GLN A 70 -8.83 -15.00 12.63
N LEU A 71 -8.41 -14.20 11.65
CA LEU A 71 -9.22 -13.07 11.18
C LEU A 71 -10.45 -13.53 10.41
N THR A 72 -10.33 -14.56 9.57
CA THR A 72 -11.49 -15.11 8.85
C THR A 72 -12.53 -15.67 9.81
N GLU A 73 -12.10 -16.41 10.83
CA GLU A 73 -12.97 -16.95 11.88
C GLU A 73 -13.60 -15.83 12.73
N LEU A 74 -12.84 -14.78 13.04
CA LEU A 74 -13.33 -13.63 13.80
C LEU A 74 -14.39 -12.82 13.02
N LEU A 75 -14.17 -12.62 11.73
CA LEU A 75 -15.07 -11.87 10.86
C LEU A 75 -16.34 -12.67 10.55
N GLY A 76 -16.26 -14.01 10.47
CA GLY A 76 -17.43 -14.83 10.17
C GLY A 76 -18.07 -14.46 8.82
N ASP A 77 -19.40 -14.44 8.77
CA ASP A 77 -20.16 -14.18 7.53
C ASP A 77 -20.46 -12.69 7.29
N ASP A 78 -20.57 -11.89 8.35
CA ASP A 78 -21.04 -10.49 8.32
C ASP A 78 -20.19 -9.50 9.13
N GLY A 79 -19.12 -9.97 9.77
CA GLY A 79 -18.22 -9.13 10.55
C GLY A 79 -17.33 -8.26 9.66
N ILE A 80 -17.15 -7.03 10.11
CA ILE A 80 -16.30 -6.02 9.46
C ILE A 80 -15.26 -5.53 10.45
N LEU A 81 -14.00 -5.53 10.02
CA LEU A 81 -12.91 -4.87 10.73
C LEU A 81 -12.68 -3.49 10.13
N LEU A 82 -12.81 -2.44 10.95
CA LEU A 82 -12.38 -1.10 10.59
C LEU A 82 -10.91 -0.90 10.97
N PHE A 83 -10.13 -0.36 10.04
CA PHE A 83 -8.70 -0.13 10.23
C PHE A 83 -8.29 1.22 9.62
N PRO A 84 -7.30 1.93 10.18
CA PRO A 84 -6.83 3.18 9.57
C PRO A 84 -6.26 2.94 8.17
N SER A 85 -6.54 3.84 7.23
CA SER A 85 -6.01 3.76 5.86
C SER A 85 -4.51 4.01 5.79
N PHE A 86 -4.05 4.96 6.60
CA PHE A 86 -2.66 5.34 6.71
C PHE A 86 -2.42 5.96 8.09
N PRO A 87 -1.18 5.91 8.65
CA PRO A 87 -0.91 6.46 9.99
C PRO A 87 -0.98 7.99 10.06
N THR A 88 -1.01 8.68 8.93
CA THR A 88 -1.10 10.14 8.84
C THR A 88 -2.05 10.53 7.71
N PRO A 89 -2.62 11.76 7.72
CA PRO A 89 -3.14 12.39 6.51
C PRO A 89 -2.08 12.45 5.41
N ALA A 90 -2.48 12.89 4.21
CA ALA A 90 -1.62 12.96 3.02
C ALA A 90 -0.21 13.50 3.36
N PRO A 91 0.84 12.67 3.28
CA PRO A 91 2.18 13.10 3.66
C PRO A 91 2.73 14.09 2.63
N PHE A 92 3.62 14.98 3.08
CA PHE A 92 4.30 15.91 2.18
C PHE A 92 5.17 15.16 1.17
N HIS A 93 5.43 15.78 0.03
CA HIS A 93 6.34 15.22 -0.98
C HIS A 93 7.68 14.82 -0.34
N HIS A 94 8.18 13.64 -0.72
CA HIS A 94 9.42 13.04 -0.21
C HIS A 94 9.40 12.59 1.26
N GLN A 95 8.44 12.99 2.08
CA GLN A 95 8.30 12.51 3.46
C GLN A 95 8.19 10.98 3.56
N PRO A 96 7.48 10.26 2.66
CA PRO A 96 7.42 8.79 2.71
C PRO A 96 8.77 8.08 2.56
N LEU A 97 9.80 8.75 2.04
CA LEU A 97 11.16 8.20 1.99
C LEU A 97 11.75 8.00 3.38
N LEU A 98 11.27 8.75 4.38
CA LEU A 98 11.68 8.65 5.78
C LEU A 98 10.79 7.70 6.59
N THR A 99 9.66 7.25 6.03
CA THR A 99 8.73 6.31 6.67
C THR A 99 8.49 5.06 5.80
N PRO A 100 9.56 4.31 5.44
CA PRO A 100 9.51 3.27 4.42
C PRO A 100 8.63 2.07 4.78
N PHE A 101 8.10 1.99 6.00
CA PHE A 101 7.23 0.90 6.45
C PHE A 101 5.76 1.29 6.62
N ASN A 102 5.38 2.55 6.38
CA ASN A 102 3.98 2.97 6.52
C ASN A 102 3.05 2.26 5.53
N PHE A 103 3.58 1.78 4.39
CA PHE A 103 2.82 0.97 3.44
C PHE A 103 2.32 -0.36 4.04
N ALA A 104 2.82 -0.78 5.22
CA ALA A 104 2.33 -1.96 5.91
C ALA A 104 0.83 -1.90 6.26
N TYR A 105 0.27 -0.69 6.40
CA TYR A 105 -1.16 -0.47 6.67
C TYR A 105 -2.08 -1.00 5.56
N THR A 106 -1.56 -1.15 4.33
CA THR A 106 -2.29 -1.73 3.19
C THR A 106 -1.69 -3.08 2.77
N ALA A 107 -0.37 -3.24 2.86
CA ALA A 107 0.28 -4.48 2.46
C ALA A 107 -0.05 -5.70 3.35
N LEU A 108 -0.46 -5.47 4.61
CA LEU A 108 -0.91 -6.54 5.48
C LEU A 108 -2.09 -7.30 4.87
N TRP A 109 -3.10 -6.58 4.37
CA TRP A 109 -4.32 -7.18 3.81
C TRP A 109 -4.05 -7.91 2.50
N ASN A 110 -3.17 -7.35 1.65
CA ASN A 110 -2.67 -8.05 0.46
C ASN A 110 -1.98 -9.37 0.81
N THR A 111 -1.22 -9.39 1.92
CA THR A 111 -0.51 -10.59 2.38
C THR A 111 -1.48 -11.66 2.91
N LEU A 112 -2.59 -11.24 3.51
CA LEU A 112 -3.63 -12.12 4.05
C LEU A 112 -4.72 -12.47 3.02
N ALA A 113 -4.68 -11.89 1.82
CA ALA A 113 -5.68 -12.07 0.77
C ALA A 113 -7.13 -11.85 1.27
N LEU A 114 -7.33 -10.84 2.12
CA LEU A 114 -8.66 -10.43 2.59
C LEU A 114 -9.19 -9.28 1.72
N PRO A 115 -10.50 -9.25 1.39
CA PRO A 115 -11.09 -8.14 0.69
C PRO A 115 -11.13 -6.90 1.58
N VAL A 116 -10.82 -5.75 0.98
CA VAL A 116 -10.76 -4.44 1.64
C VAL A 116 -11.39 -3.39 0.75
N VAL A 117 -12.17 -2.49 1.32
CA VAL A 117 -12.63 -1.26 0.68
C VAL A 117 -12.13 -0.06 1.48
N GLU A 118 -11.66 0.97 0.78
CA GLU A 118 -11.30 2.25 1.36
C GLU A 118 -12.54 3.15 1.39
N CYS A 119 -12.90 3.65 2.56
CA CYS A 119 -14.08 4.47 2.79
C CYS A 119 -13.64 5.90 3.14
N PRO A 120 -13.84 6.89 2.24
CA PRO A 120 -13.56 8.28 2.54
C PRO A 120 -14.47 8.80 3.66
N MET A 121 -13.88 9.49 4.64
CA MET A 121 -14.58 10.02 5.82
C MET A 121 -14.63 11.55 5.81
N GLY A 122 -14.53 12.15 4.62
CA GLY A 122 -14.47 13.60 4.44
C GLY A 122 -13.05 14.19 4.57
N LEU A 123 -13.00 15.46 4.96
CA LEU A 123 -11.76 16.24 5.12
C LEU A 123 -11.51 16.50 6.61
N ASN A 124 -10.24 16.48 7.02
CA ASN A 124 -9.85 16.95 8.34
C ASN A 124 -9.90 18.50 8.44
N ASP A 125 -9.53 19.04 9.60
CA ASP A 125 -9.51 20.49 9.87
C ASP A 125 -8.59 21.28 8.93
N ASP A 126 -7.58 20.62 8.34
CA ASP A 126 -6.65 21.20 7.36
C ASP A 126 -7.16 21.08 5.90
N GLY A 127 -8.35 20.52 5.69
CA GLY A 127 -8.92 20.29 4.36
C GLY A 127 -8.31 19.09 3.62
N VAL A 128 -7.61 18.20 4.32
CA VAL A 128 -6.96 17.00 3.75
C VAL A 128 -7.90 15.80 3.84
N PRO A 129 -8.07 15.01 2.76
CA PRO A 129 -8.88 13.79 2.79
C PRO A 129 -8.38 12.78 3.83
N VAL A 130 -9.33 12.22 4.58
CA VAL A 130 -9.09 11.11 5.52
C VAL A 130 -10.07 9.98 5.25
N GLY A 131 -9.71 8.77 5.67
CA GLY A 131 -10.48 7.57 5.39
C GLY A 131 -10.26 6.47 6.41
N VAL A 132 -11.06 5.42 6.29
CA VAL A 132 -10.86 4.14 6.98
C VAL A 132 -10.95 3.00 5.97
N GLN A 133 -10.20 1.95 6.21
CA GLN A 133 -10.33 0.68 5.51
C GLN A 133 -11.41 -0.16 6.23
N ALA A 134 -12.35 -0.71 5.47
CA ALA A 134 -13.24 -1.76 5.93
C ALA A 134 -12.78 -3.10 5.32
N ILE A 135 -12.50 -4.08 6.20
CA ILE A 135 -11.98 -5.40 5.84
C ILE A 135 -13.03 -6.44 6.20
N GLY A 136 -13.32 -7.35 5.26
CA GLY A 136 -14.27 -8.43 5.44
C GLY A 136 -13.64 -9.81 5.27
N ALA A 137 -14.42 -10.85 5.54
CA ALA A 137 -14.02 -12.24 5.25
C ALA A 137 -13.96 -12.50 3.72
N PRO A 138 -13.30 -13.56 3.25
CA PRO A 138 -13.28 -13.89 1.83
C PRO A 138 -14.69 -13.95 1.20
N ASN A 139 -14.85 -13.37 0.00
CA ASN A 139 -16.12 -13.27 -0.75
C ASN A 139 -17.16 -12.30 -0.17
N SER A 140 -16.75 -11.37 0.70
CA SER A 140 -17.63 -10.34 1.30
C SER A 140 -17.71 -9.02 0.51
N ASP A 141 -17.25 -8.98 -0.74
CA ASP A 141 -17.17 -7.75 -1.54
C ASP A 141 -18.50 -6.97 -1.62
N ASN A 142 -19.64 -7.68 -1.75
CA ASN A 142 -20.97 -7.04 -1.74
C ASN A 142 -21.29 -6.38 -0.39
N LEU A 143 -20.98 -7.07 0.71
CA LEU A 143 -21.15 -6.51 2.06
C LEU A 143 -20.27 -5.26 2.24
N LEU A 144 -19.02 -5.31 1.79
CA LEU A 144 -18.10 -4.17 1.87
C LEU A 144 -18.59 -2.96 1.06
N ILE A 145 -19.20 -3.16 -0.11
CA ILE A 145 -19.81 -2.07 -0.88
C ILE A 145 -20.98 -1.45 -0.12
N GLY A 146 -21.82 -2.26 0.53
CA GLY A 146 -22.89 -1.77 1.39
C GLY A 146 -22.35 -0.92 2.54
N VAL A 147 -21.33 -1.43 3.25
CA VAL A 147 -20.66 -0.71 4.35
C VAL A 147 -20.03 0.60 3.88
N ALA A 148 -19.38 0.61 2.71
CA ALA A 148 -18.81 1.83 2.14
C ALA A 148 -19.91 2.87 1.85
N THR A 149 -21.06 2.45 1.31
CA THR A 149 -22.21 3.32 1.07
C THR A 149 -22.70 3.96 2.37
N ASP A 150 -22.92 3.15 3.41
CA ASP A 150 -23.39 3.62 4.73
C ASP A 150 -22.39 4.61 5.37
N LEU A 151 -21.09 4.35 5.24
CA LEU A 151 -20.05 5.24 5.75
C LEU A 151 -19.97 6.55 4.96
N GLU A 152 -20.09 6.52 3.64
CA GLU A 152 -20.12 7.73 2.84
C GLU A 152 -21.34 8.60 3.15
N GLU A 153 -22.52 8.00 3.29
CA GLU A 153 -23.74 8.71 3.68
C GLU A 153 -23.64 9.30 5.10
N GLY A 154 -23.09 8.55 6.05
CA GLY A 154 -22.97 8.98 7.45
C GLY A 154 -21.91 10.05 7.69
N PHE A 155 -20.80 10.02 6.93
CA PHE A 155 -19.62 10.87 7.19
C PHE A 155 -19.34 11.89 6.06
N GLY A 156 -20.18 11.92 5.03
CA GLY A 156 -20.10 12.88 3.93
C GLY A 156 -19.16 12.48 2.80
N GLY A 157 -18.57 11.28 2.89
CA GLY A 157 -17.86 10.58 1.81
C GLY A 157 -16.76 11.37 1.11
N TRP A 158 -16.53 11.03 -0.16
CA TRP A 158 -15.60 11.76 -1.00
C TRP A 158 -16.13 13.17 -1.32
N LYS A 159 -15.24 14.17 -1.22
CA LYS A 159 -15.52 15.55 -1.62
C LYS A 159 -14.52 16.00 -2.69
N PRO A 160 -14.97 16.65 -3.78
CA PRO A 160 -14.06 17.22 -4.75
C PRO A 160 -13.22 18.33 -4.12
N LEU A 161 -11.97 18.47 -4.58
CA LEU A 161 -11.14 19.63 -4.25
C LEU A 161 -11.89 20.89 -4.70
N GLN A 162 -12.26 21.74 -3.75
CA GLN A 162 -12.71 23.09 -4.08
C GLN A 162 -11.49 23.85 -4.60
N ASN A 163 -11.67 24.67 -5.65
CA ASN A 163 -10.57 25.39 -6.30
C ASN A 163 -9.63 25.98 -5.25
N PRO A 164 -8.30 25.77 -5.37
CA PRO A 164 -7.37 26.29 -4.38
C PRO A 164 -7.59 27.80 -4.28
N GLN A 165 -7.99 28.26 -3.10
CA GLN A 165 -7.75 29.66 -2.79
C GLN A 165 -6.25 29.89 -2.92
N PRO A 166 -5.80 30.99 -3.56
CA PRO A 166 -4.38 31.24 -3.74
C PRO A 166 -3.72 31.14 -2.38
N SER A 167 -2.85 30.13 -2.23
CA SER A 167 -2.20 29.81 -0.96
C SER A 167 -1.50 31.07 -0.46
N MET A 168 -1.89 31.56 0.72
CA MET A 168 -1.03 32.50 1.44
C MET A 168 0.28 31.76 1.73
N ASN A 169 1.37 32.35 1.23
CA ASN A 169 2.72 31.83 1.32
C ASN A 169 3.03 31.31 2.74
N HIS A 170 3.19 30.00 2.89
CA HIS A 170 3.88 29.40 4.02
C HIS A 170 5.10 28.67 3.47
N PHE A 171 6.24 29.35 3.63
CA PHE A 171 7.59 28.82 3.48
C PHE A 171 7.99 28.02 4.72
#